data_AF-A0AAN7T0C5-F1
#
_entry.id   AF-A0AAN7T0C5-F1
#
_cell.length_a   1.000
_cell.length_b   1.000
_cell.length_c   1.000
_cell.angle_alpha   90.00
_cell.angle_beta   90.00
_cell.angle_gamma   90.00
#
_symmetry.space_group_name_H-M   'P 1'
#
loop_
_entity.id
_entity.type
_entity.pdbx_description
1 polymer ?
#
loop_
_entity_poly.entity_id
_entity_poly.type
_entity_poly.pdbx_seq_one_letter_code
_entity_poly.pdbx_strand_id
1 'polypeptide(L)'
;MSDRRRINGPASGTQPALFQHESRTIAQPHRSRKPNELRRLFLQTGLVPAASGSAYLELEAPRGNKSFVPTTSTIKLSCAIQGPKPLSRNAHFSPNLHLTASVKFAPFATRKRRGYLRDNVERDLGSHLQNALNGVIIPDRYPKSALEVAVTVLEGEEDCLWNEDQGQEKGVGGIGLMNVLAASINVAVAALVDAKIDCLDMLSAGVAAQELSTELLDPCPSEHEELSSACVVGYLPNRDELVEVWCKSTIGTVSDGTSEDLINAAIKAARGTYKVLTEVIKESLEQKSKLETAISKEVPADDSMKT
;
A
#
# COMPACT_ATOMS: atom_id res chain seq x y z
N MET A 1 -13.96 -16.00 23.60
CA MET A 1 -13.73 -15.00 24.67
C MET A 1 -14.13 -13.64 24.12
N SER A 2 -15.03 -12.91 24.79
CA SER A 2 -15.39 -11.53 24.43
C SER A 2 -14.27 -10.55 24.82
N ASP A 3 -14.08 -9.51 24.01
CA ASP A 3 -13.10 -8.46 24.30
C ASP A 3 -13.57 -7.65 25.52
N ARG A 4 -12.76 -7.61 26.58
CA ARG A 4 -13.07 -6.87 27.81
C ARG A 4 -12.53 -5.44 27.79
N ARG A 5 -11.73 -5.08 26.79
CA ARG A 5 -11.12 -3.75 26.66
C ARG A 5 -11.98 -2.79 25.84
N ARG A 6 -13.08 -3.27 25.25
CA ARG A 6 -13.94 -2.51 24.34
C ARG A 6 -15.41 -2.76 24.57
N ILE A 7 -16.21 -1.86 24.01
CA ILE A 7 -17.64 -2.03 23.86
C ILE A 7 -17.85 -3.18 22.86
N ASN A 8 -18.41 -4.29 23.34
CA ASN A 8 -18.75 -5.41 22.50
C ASN A 8 -19.97 -5.04 21.65
N GLY A 9 -19.78 -4.99 20.33
CA GLY A 9 -20.88 -4.85 19.39
C GLY A 9 -21.69 -6.15 19.26
N PRO A 10 -22.75 -6.14 18.44
CA PRO A 10 -23.44 -7.38 18.07
C PRO A 10 -22.46 -8.37 17.45
N ALA A 11 -22.73 -9.67 17.65
CA ALA A 11 -21.86 -10.74 17.15
C ALA A 11 -21.82 -10.82 15.61
N SER A 12 -22.82 -10.24 14.93
CA SER A 12 -22.92 -10.20 13.47
C SER A 12 -22.40 -8.87 12.90
N GLY A 13 -21.98 -8.91 11.63
CA GLY A 13 -21.52 -7.72 10.92
C GLY A 13 -22.62 -6.66 10.81
N THR A 14 -22.23 -5.39 10.92
CA THR A 14 -23.12 -4.24 10.73
C THR A 14 -23.24 -3.89 9.24
N GLN A 15 -23.65 -4.87 8.42
CA GLN A 15 -23.96 -4.58 7.02
C GLN A 15 -25.40 -4.09 6.92
N PRO A 16 -25.67 -3.04 6.14
CA PRO A 16 -27.05 -2.66 5.85
C PRO A 16 -27.75 -3.83 5.16
N ALA A 17 -29.04 -4.00 5.40
CA ALA A 17 -29.83 -4.99 4.69
C ALA A 17 -29.78 -4.67 3.19
N LEU A 18 -29.31 -5.61 2.37
CA LEU A 18 -29.37 -5.51 0.92
C LEU A 18 -30.81 -5.84 0.51
N PHE A 19 -31.58 -4.81 0.15
CA PHE A 19 -32.91 -5.00 -0.41
C PHE A 19 -32.77 -5.31 -1.90
N GLN A 20 -33.30 -6.45 -2.33
CA GLN A 20 -33.33 -6.82 -3.74
C GLN A 20 -34.24 -5.85 -4.48
N HIS A 21 -33.66 -4.88 -5.18
CA HIS A 21 -34.40 -3.99 -6.05
C HIS A 21 -34.65 -4.71 -7.38
N GLU A 22 -35.89 -4.66 -7.89
CA GLU A 22 -36.19 -5.16 -9.23
C GLU A 22 -35.27 -4.49 -10.26
N SER A 23 -34.51 -5.33 -10.97
CA SER A 23 -33.96 -5.10 -12.31
C SER A 23 -33.40 -3.70 -12.61
N ARG A 24 -32.50 -3.19 -11.77
CA ARG A 24 -31.45 -2.30 -12.27
C ARG A 24 -30.14 -3.07 -12.23
N THR A 25 -29.77 -3.65 -13.36
CA THR A 25 -28.39 -4.08 -13.60
C THR A 25 -27.51 -2.84 -13.41
N ILE A 26 -26.88 -2.72 -12.25
CA ILE A 26 -25.82 -1.73 -12.06
C ILE A 26 -24.75 -2.14 -13.07
N ALA A 27 -24.64 -1.40 -14.16
CA ALA A 27 -23.62 -1.66 -15.16
C ALA A 27 -22.26 -1.63 -14.44
N GLN A 28 -21.49 -2.70 -14.57
CA GLN A 28 -20.14 -2.71 -14.04
C GLN A 28 -19.37 -1.55 -14.67
N PRO A 29 -18.60 -0.79 -13.88
CA PRO A 29 -17.74 0.22 -14.44
C PRO A 29 -16.74 -0.48 -15.36
N HIS A 30 -16.67 -0.10 -16.62
CA HIS A 30 -15.65 -0.60 -17.52
C HIS A 30 -14.39 0.26 -17.39
N ARG A 31 -13.22 -0.36 -17.48
CA ARG A 31 -11.93 0.34 -17.52
C ARG A 31 -11.94 1.41 -18.62
N SER A 32 -11.73 2.68 -18.26
CA SER A 32 -11.70 3.80 -19.22
C SER A 32 -10.31 4.10 -19.79
N ARG A 33 -9.26 3.67 -19.06
CA ARG A 33 -7.84 3.83 -19.38
C ARG A 33 -7.30 2.67 -20.22
N LYS A 34 -6.14 2.85 -20.84
CA LYS A 34 -5.50 1.77 -21.61
C LYS A 34 -5.01 0.61 -20.71
N PRO A 35 -4.86 -0.61 -21.24
CA PRO A 35 -4.28 -1.75 -20.50
C PRO A 35 -2.90 -1.44 -19.87
N ASN A 36 -2.07 -0.69 -20.59
CA ASN A 36 -0.70 -0.35 -20.19
C ASN A 36 -0.60 0.96 -19.36
N GLU A 37 -1.71 1.48 -18.86
CA GLU A 37 -1.77 2.77 -18.17
C GLU A 37 -2.15 2.60 -16.68
N LEU A 38 -1.31 3.15 -15.79
CA LEU A 38 -1.49 3.10 -14.34
C LEU A 38 -2.51 4.15 -13.86
N ARG A 39 -3.14 3.92 -12.70
CA ARG A 39 -3.92 4.96 -12.00
C ARG A 39 -3.02 6.13 -11.63
N ARG A 40 -3.61 7.33 -11.54
CA ARG A 40 -2.86 8.48 -11.02
C ARG A 40 -2.60 8.28 -9.52
N LEU A 41 -1.35 8.46 -9.15
CA LEU A 41 -0.86 8.33 -7.79
C LEU A 41 -0.65 9.72 -7.21
N PHE A 42 -1.30 9.99 -6.08
CA PHE A 42 -0.99 11.13 -5.24
C PHE A 42 -0.19 10.63 -4.03
N LEU A 43 0.99 11.21 -3.80
CA LEU A 43 1.84 10.86 -2.68
C LEU A 43 2.29 12.14 -1.98
N GLN A 44 2.20 12.16 -0.66
CA GLN A 44 2.68 13.24 0.17
C GLN A 44 3.48 12.67 1.34
N THR A 45 4.73 13.12 1.51
CA THR A 45 5.60 12.76 2.64
C THR A 45 5.46 13.78 3.79
N GLY A 46 5.84 13.38 5.01
CA GLY A 46 5.87 14.28 6.17
C GLY A 46 4.49 14.67 6.72
N LEU A 47 3.44 13.85 6.52
CA LEU A 47 2.08 14.16 6.98
C LEU A 47 1.93 14.12 8.51
N VAL A 48 2.57 13.17 9.19
CA VAL A 48 2.47 12.94 10.63
C VAL A 48 3.74 13.45 11.33
N PRO A 49 3.71 14.66 11.94
CA PRO A 49 4.91 15.28 12.49
C PRO A 49 5.45 14.58 13.75
N ALA A 50 4.61 13.78 14.43
CA ALA A 50 5.02 13.02 15.61
C ALA A 50 5.81 11.74 15.27
N ALA A 51 5.71 11.28 14.02
CA ALA A 51 6.46 10.11 13.54
C ALA A 51 7.84 10.55 13.04
N SER A 52 8.82 9.64 13.09
CA SER A 52 10.16 9.90 12.55
C SER A 52 10.11 10.13 11.04
N GLY A 53 9.23 9.42 10.34
CA GLY A 53 8.85 9.71 8.98
C GLY A 53 7.45 9.22 8.70
N SER A 54 6.81 9.84 7.71
CA SER A 54 5.43 9.52 7.38
C SER A 54 5.13 9.78 5.92
N ALA A 55 4.12 9.10 5.40
CA ALA A 55 3.64 9.34 4.06
C ALA A 55 2.15 9.02 3.94
N TYR A 56 1.51 9.65 2.97
CA TYR A 56 0.14 9.40 2.57
C TYR A 56 0.10 9.14 1.08
N LEU A 57 -0.60 8.08 0.69
CA LEU A 57 -0.72 7.63 -0.69
C LEU A 57 -2.19 7.47 -1.03
N GLU A 58 -2.58 8.03 -2.17
CA GLU A 58 -3.92 7.91 -2.75
C GLU A 58 -3.82 7.49 -4.22
N LEU A 59 -4.58 6.47 -4.60
CA LEU A 59 -4.77 6.06 -5.99
C LEU A 59 -6.13 6.57 -6.48
N GLU A 60 -6.13 7.31 -7.59
CA GLU A 60 -7.33 7.92 -8.15
C GLU A 60 -8.41 6.86 -8.46
N ALA A 61 -9.66 7.15 -8.10
CA ALA A 61 -10.81 6.34 -8.50
C ALA A 61 -11.05 6.52 -10.00
N PRO A 62 -11.27 5.43 -10.76
CA PRO A 62 -11.81 5.57 -12.10
C PRO A 62 -13.14 6.34 -12.02
N ARG A 63 -13.31 7.32 -12.91
CA ARG A 63 -14.50 8.18 -12.99
C ARG A 63 -15.72 7.34 -13.40
N GLY A 64 -16.37 6.72 -12.42
CA GLY A 64 -17.64 6.01 -12.57
C GLY A 64 -18.84 6.93 -12.33
N ASN A 65 -19.97 6.61 -12.96
CA ASN A 65 -21.22 7.39 -12.94
C ASN A 65 -21.60 7.92 -11.55
N LYS A 66 -22.26 9.09 -11.51
CA LYS A 66 -22.80 9.79 -10.32
C LYS A 66 -23.92 8.99 -9.63
N SER A 67 -23.65 7.74 -9.30
CA SER A 67 -24.52 6.89 -8.50
C SER A 67 -24.32 7.23 -7.03
N PHE A 68 -25.38 7.15 -6.26
CA PHE A 68 -25.36 7.31 -4.80
C PHE A 68 -24.48 6.26 -4.10
N VAL A 69 -24.23 5.15 -4.80
CA VAL A 69 -23.38 4.04 -4.39
C VAL A 69 -22.04 4.13 -5.12
N PRO A 70 -20.90 4.30 -4.43
CA PRO A 70 -19.60 4.29 -5.07
C PRO A 70 -19.35 2.91 -5.69
N THR A 71 -19.30 2.88 -7.02
CA THR A 71 -19.08 1.67 -7.83
C THR A 71 -17.59 1.39 -8.05
N THR A 72 -16.73 2.36 -7.78
CA THR A 72 -15.28 2.26 -7.93
C THR A 72 -14.60 2.44 -6.57
N SER A 73 -13.58 1.63 -6.31
CA SER A 73 -12.78 1.71 -5.07
C SER A 73 -11.56 2.60 -5.29
N THR A 74 -11.29 3.51 -4.35
CA THR A 74 -9.98 4.15 -4.23
C THR A 74 -9.14 3.41 -3.20
N ILE A 75 -7.82 3.58 -3.29
CA ILE A 75 -6.91 3.12 -2.25
C ILE A 75 -6.33 4.36 -1.58
N LYS A 76 -6.51 4.45 -0.27
CA LYS A 76 -5.97 5.54 0.56
C LYS A 76 -5.24 4.93 1.74
N LEU A 77 -3.94 5.19 1.83
CA LEU A 77 -3.07 4.65 2.86
C LEU A 77 -2.34 5.77 3.58
N SER A 78 -2.19 5.63 4.89
CA SER A 78 -1.28 6.44 5.69
C SER A 78 -0.24 5.54 6.33
N CYS A 79 1.03 5.91 6.23
CA CYS A 79 2.14 5.22 6.85
C CYS A 79 2.84 6.13 7.86
N ALA A 80 3.14 5.58 9.03
CA ALA A 80 3.96 6.21 10.04
C ALA A 80 5.11 5.27 10.42
N ILE A 81 6.31 5.84 10.50
CA ILE A 81 7.52 5.13 10.89
C ILE A 81 7.99 5.69 12.22
N GLN A 82 8.19 4.78 13.17
CA GLN A 82 8.72 5.08 14.47
C GLN A 82 10.09 4.42 14.64
N GLY A 83 11.14 5.22 14.66
CA GLY A 83 12.49 4.75 14.93
C GLY A 83 13.56 5.46 14.13
N PRO A 84 14.83 5.05 14.28
CA PRO A 84 15.30 3.89 15.05
C PRO A 84 15.23 4.14 16.57
N LYS A 85 14.42 3.36 17.29
CA LYS A 85 14.32 3.42 18.75
C LYS A 85 15.21 2.34 19.38
N PRO A 86 15.80 2.55 20.56
CA PRO A 86 16.52 1.47 21.24
C PRO A 86 15.58 0.30 21.51
N LEU A 87 16.10 -0.92 21.40
CA LEU A 87 15.35 -2.12 21.75
C LEU A 87 14.87 -2.06 23.21
N SER A 88 13.74 -2.71 23.49
CA SER A 88 13.22 -2.81 24.86
C SER A 88 14.27 -3.46 25.78
N ARG A 89 14.27 -3.09 27.06
CA ARG A 89 15.27 -3.56 28.04
C ARG A 89 15.41 -5.09 28.12
N ASN A 90 14.34 -5.83 27.81
CA ASN A 90 14.29 -7.29 27.90
C ASN A 90 14.58 -7.97 26.55
N ALA A 91 14.77 -7.21 25.47
CA ALA A 91 15.10 -7.79 24.17
C ALA A 91 16.55 -8.29 24.18
N HIS A 92 16.77 -9.41 23.51
CA HIS A 92 18.12 -9.96 23.35
C HIS A 92 18.96 -9.02 22.48
N PHE A 93 20.27 -9.00 22.75
CA PHE A 93 21.19 -8.25 21.93
C PHE A 93 21.14 -8.74 20.47
N SER A 94 20.91 -7.81 19.55
CA SER A 94 20.98 -8.04 18.12
C SER A 94 21.98 -7.04 17.50
N PRO A 95 22.96 -7.50 16.71
CA PRO A 95 23.81 -6.61 15.92
C PRO A 95 23.03 -5.92 14.79
N ASN A 96 21.89 -6.50 14.40
CA ASN A 96 21.07 -6.05 13.28
C ASN A 96 19.84 -5.31 13.78
N LEU A 97 19.38 -4.33 13.00
CA LEU A 97 18.11 -3.63 13.21
C LEU A 97 16.94 -4.62 13.27
N HIS A 98 16.09 -4.50 14.30
CA HIS A 98 14.85 -5.25 14.37
C HIS A 98 13.72 -4.48 13.68
N LEU A 99 13.38 -4.87 12.45
CA LEU A 99 12.26 -4.29 11.70
C LEU A 99 10.95 -5.00 12.07
N THR A 100 9.91 -4.24 12.40
CA THR A 100 8.53 -4.72 12.52
C THR A 100 7.64 -3.91 11.60
N ALA A 101 7.01 -4.56 10.62
CA ALA A 101 6.02 -3.93 9.76
C ALA A 101 4.62 -4.43 10.13
N SER A 102 3.64 -3.54 10.10
CA SER A 102 2.25 -3.90 10.33
C SER A 102 1.32 -3.16 9.39
N VAL A 103 0.38 -3.90 8.80
CA VAL A 103 -0.71 -3.35 8.01
C VAL A 103 -1.98 -3.51 8.83
N LYS A 104 -2.76 -2.43 8.97
CA LYS A 104 -4.06 -2.47 9.63
C LYS A 104 -5.10 -1.74 8.80
N PHE A 105 -6.24 -2.38 8.57
CA PHE A 105 -7.38 -1.73 7.95
C PHE A 105 -8.16 -0.96 9.00
N ALA A 106 -8.48 0.29 8.69
CA ALA A 106 -9.48 1.01 9.45
C ALA A 106 -10.80 0.23 9.40
N PRO A 107 -11.60 0.22 10.48
CA PRO A 107 -12.86 -0.54 10.50
C PRO A 107 -13.86 -0.15 9.40
N PHE A 108 -13.69 1.02 8.78
CA PHE A 108 -14.52 1.54 7.69
C PHE A 108 -13.82 1.47 6.31
N ALA A 109 -12.60 0.94 6.23
CA ALA A 109 -11.81 0.94 5.00
C ALA A 109 -12.40 0.04 3.91
N THR A 110 -13.21 -0.93 4.30
CA THR A 110 -13.83 -1.94 3.46
C THR A 110 -15.34 -1.90 3.59
N ARG A 111 -16.06 -2.45 2.61
CA ARG A 111 -17.53 -2.46 2.62
C ARG A 111 -18.07 -3.25 3.81
N LYS A 112 -17.40 -4.35 4.15
CA LYS A 112 -17.64 -5.07 5.40
C LYS A 112 -16.78 -4.44 6.49
N ARG A 113 -17.44 -4.00 7.57
CA ARG A 113 -16.75 -3.50 8.75
C ARG A 113 -15.78 -4.55 9.29
N ARG A 114 -14.50 -4.21 9.34
CA ARG A 114 -13.45 -5.07 9.91
C ARG A 114 -13.33 -4.88 11.42
N GLY A 115 -12.84 -5.93 12.07
CA GLY A 115 -12.54 -5.90 13.50
C GLY A 115 -11.39 -4.95 13.82
N TYR A 116 -11.32 -4.48 15.07
CA TYR A 116 -10.15 -3.73 15.52
C TYR A 116 -8.92 -4.63 15.62
N LEU A 117 -9.09 -5.87 16.09
CA LEU A 117 -7.99 -6.82 16.17
C LEU A 117 -7.46 -7.14 14.77
N ARG A 118 -6.19 -7.52 14.69
CA ARG A 118 -5.57 -7.86 13.42
C ARG A 118 -6.10 -9.18 12.90
N ASP A 119 -6.72 -9.15 11.73
CA ASP A 119 -7.21 -10.32 11.01
C ASP A 119 -6.03 -11.11 10.42
N ASN A 120 -6.25 -12.38 10.05
CA ASN A 120 -5.19 -13.21 9.46
C ASN A 120 -4.67 -12.63 8.14
N VAL A 121 -5.56 -12.07 7.31
CA VAL A 121 -5.21 -11.38 6.06
C VAL A 121 -4.30 -10.17 6.32
N GLU A 122 -4.55 -9.42 7.39
CA GLU A 122 -3.72 -8.26 7.74
C GLU A 122 -2.34 -8.66 8.26
N ARG A 123 -2.24 -9.81 8.95
CA ARG A 123 -0.97 -10.38 9.39
C ARG A 123 -0.15 -10.90 8.21
N ASP A 124 -0.82 -11.50 7.22
CA ASP A 124 -0.19 -11.97 6.00
C ASP A 124 0.40 -10.81 5.19
N LEU A 125 -0.41 -9.76 4.94
CA LEU A 125 0.05 -8.50 4.31
C LEU A 125 1.18 -7.82 5.10
N GLY A 126 1.13 -7.85 6.44
CA GLY A 126 2.19 -7.33 7.28
C GLY A 126 3.50 -8.13 7.15
N SER A 127 3.41 -9.45 6.99
CA SER A 127 4.58 -10.33 6.79
C SER A 127 5.21 -10.09 5.42
N HIS A 128 4.38 -9.93 4.39
CA HIS A 128 4.82 -9.54 3.05
C HIS A 128 5.56 -8.19 3.07
N LEU A 129 4.91 -7.15 3.61
CA LEU A 129 5.52 -5.82 3.77
C LEU A 129 6.84 -5.88 4.56
N GLN A 130 6.90 -6.67 5.64
CA GLN A 130 8.12 -6.82 6.43
C GLN A 130 9.26 -7.48 5.61
N ASN A 131 8.94 -8.52 4.82
CA ASN A 131 9.91 -9.19 3.97
C ASN A 131 10.43 -8.26 2.87
N ALA A 132 9.53 -7.52 2.20
CA ALA A 132 9.90 -6.51 1.21
C ALA A 132 10.85 -5.44 1.80
N LEU A 133 10.55 -4.91 2.97
CA LEU A 133 11.37 -3.86 3.57
C LEU A 133 12.71 -4.38 4.13
N ASN A 134 12.76 -5.62 4.61
CA ASN A 134 14.01 -6.26 5.05
C ASN A 134 15.02 -6.44 3.91
N GLY A 135 14.55 -6.63 2.67
CA GLY A 135 15.44 -6.70 1.49
C GLY A 135 16.02 -5.36 1.05
N VAL A 136 15.57 -4.25 1.64
CA VAL A 136 15.92 -2.88 1.21
C VAL A 136 16.70 -2.11 2.26
N ILE A 137 16.33 -2.24 3.54
CA ILE A 137 16.98 -1.53 4.64
C ILE A 137 18.33 -2.18 4.95
N ILE A 138 19.34 -1.38 5.31
CA ILE A 138 20.65 -1.89 5.74
C ILE A 138 20.65 -2.08 7.27
N PRO A 139 20.44 -3.30 7.78
CA PRO A 139 20.22 -3.51 9.22
C PRO A 139 21.46 -3.26 10.07
N ASP A 140 22.66 -3.42 9.51
CA ASP A 140 23.94 -3.32 10.20
C ASP A 140 24.27 -1.88 10.65
N ARG A 141 23.60 -0.88 10.04
CA ARG A 141 23.78 0.54 10.36
C ARG A 141 23.18 0.92 11.72
N TYR A 142 22.22 0.14 12.20
CA TYR A 142 21.45 0.46 13.40
C TYR A 142 21.45 -0.71 14.41
N PRO A 143 22.61 -1.02 15.02
CA PRO A 143 22.70 -2.07 16.03
C PRO A 143 21.89 -1.71 17.28
N LYS A 144 21.27 -2.72 17.91
CA LYS A 144 20.43 -2.54 19.12
C LYS A 144 19.22 -1.62 18.94
N SER A 145 18.82 -1.35 17.69
CA SER A 145 17.66 -0.53 17.38
C SER A 145 16.49 -1.39 16.90
N ALA A 146 15.29 -0.86 17.06
CA ALA A 146 14.08 -1.32 16.42
C ALA A 146 13.50 -0.21 15.54
N LEU A 147 12.96 -0.62 14.40
CA LEU A 147 12.21 0.24 13.50
C LEU A 147 10.81 -0.34 13.36
N GLU A 148 9.81 0.48 13.64
CA GLU A 148 8.40 0.07 13.54
C GLU A 148 7.73 0.84 12.40
N VAL A 149 7.25 0.10 11.41
CA VAL A 149 6.53 0.63 10.25
C VAL A 149 5.06 0.25 10.39
N ALA A 150 4.19 1.25 10.55
CA ALA A 150 2.77 1.06 10.71
C ALA A 150 2.01 1.68 9.53
N VAL A 151 1.43 0.83 8.69
CA VAL A 151 0.56 1.23 7.57
C VAL A 151 -0.88 1.07 7.99
N THR A 152 -1.65 2.17 7.91
CA THR A 152 -3.09 2.20 8.12
C THR A 152 -3.80 2.37 6.80
N VAL A 153 -4.60 1.37 6.42
CA VAL A 153 -5.47 1.43 5.23
C VAL A 153 -6.72 2.21 5.61
N LEU A 154 -6.92 3.39 5.02
CA LEU A 154 -8.09 4.23 5.23
C LEU A 154 -9.22 3.86 4.27
N GLU A 155 -8.88 3.54 3.03
CA GLU A 155 -9.78 2.99 2.02
C GLU A 155 -9.04 1.86 1.30
N GLY A 156 -9.64 0.67 1.29
CA GLY A 156 -9.08 -0.53 0.69
C GLY A 156 -9.92 -1.00 -0.49
N GLU A 157 -9.24 -1.50 -1.51
CA GLU A 157 -9.88 -2.09 -2.68
C GLU A 157 -10.29 -3.54 -2.38
N GLU A 158 -11.52 -3.91 -2.73
CA GLU A 158 -12.09 -5.25 -2.52
C GLU A 158 -12.56 -5.84 -3.85
N ASP A 159 -12.49 -7.17 -3.97
CA ASP A 159 -12.80 -7.88 -5.22
C ASP A 159 -14.29 -8.02 -5.52
N CYS A 160 -15.14 -8.05 -4.48
CA CYS A 160 -16.57 -8.27 -4.65
C CYS A 160 -17.27 -7.03 -5.22
N LEU A 161 -18.34 -7.20 -6.00
CA LEU A 161 -19.29 -6.14 -6.35
C LEU A 161 -20.42 -6.01 -5.30
N TRP A 162 -21.19 -4.92 -5.34
CA TRP A 162 -22.23 -4.63 -4.34
C TRP A 162 -23.37 -5.68 -4.33
N ASN A 163 -23.52 -6.43 -5.42
CA ASN A 163 -24.63 -7.35 -5.64
C ASN A 163 -24.25 -8.83 -5.51
N GLU A 164 -23.00 -9.15 -5.16
CA GLU A 164 -22.50 -10.52 -5.13
C GLU A 164 -22.23 -10.96 -3.68
N ASP A 165 -22.81 -12.10 -3.29
CA ASP A 165 -22.52 -12.75 -2.02
C ASP A 165 -21.06 -13.18 -1.99
N GLN A 166 -20.41 -13.06 -0.81
CA GLN A 166 -18.99 -13.35 -0.55
C GLN A 166 -18.54 -14.79 -0.91
N GLY A 167 -19.43 -15.66 -1.38
CA GLY A 167 -19.14 -17.03 -1.79
C GLY A 167 -18.99 -17.24 -3.31
N GLN A 168 -19.27 -16.23 -4.15
CA GLN A 168 -19.03 -16.30 -5.59
C GLN A 168 -17.79 -15.48 -5.95
N GLU A 169 -16.61 -16.04 -5.70
CA GLU A 169 -15.36 -15.50 -6.24
C GLU A 169 -15.36 -15.73 -7.77
N LYS A 170 -15.59 -14.66 -8.54
CA LYS A 170 -15.39 -14.69 -10.00
C LYS A 170 -13.89 -14.60 -10.29
N GLY A 171 -13.29 -15.70 -10.74
CA GLY A 171 -11.88 -15.77 -11.14
C GLY A 171 -10.89 -15.78 -9.96
N VAL A 172 -9.72 -15.16 -10.15
CA VAL A 172 -8.65 -15.11 -9.13
C VAL A 172 -9.02 -14.11 -8.02
N GLY A 173 -9.48 -14.61 -6.87
CA GLY A 173 -9.76 -13.79 -5.69
C GLY A 173 -8.51 -13.17 -5.04
N GLY A 174 -8.65 -11.98 -4.47
CA GLY A 174 -7.64 -11.27 -3.67
C GLY A 174 -6.80 -10.24 -4.43
N ILE A 175 -7.26 -9.72 -5.57
CA ILE A 175 -6.54 -8.72 -6.38
C ILE A 175 -6.57 -7.34 -5.70
N GLY A 176 -7.66 -7.00 -5.04
CA GLY A 176 -7.75 -5.79 -4.21
C GLY A 176 -6.72 -5.81 -3.08
N LEU A 177 -6.50 -6.97 -2.44
CA LEU A 177 -5.47 -7.13 -1.42
C LEU A 177 -4.06 -6.97 -1.98
N MET A 178 -3.84 -7.47 -3.20
CA MET A 178 -2.59 -7.32 -3.95
C MET A 178 -2.28 -5.85 -4.25
N ASN A 179 -3.28 -5.07 -4.67
CA ASN A 179 -3.13 -3.63 -4.86
C ASN A 179 -2.85 -2.89 -3.55
N VAL A 180 -3.53 -3.27 -2.47
CA VAL A 180 -3.26 -2.72 -1.13
C VAL A 180 -1.84 -3.04 -0.67
N LEU A 181 -1.32 -4.25 -0.95
CA LEU A 181 0.07 -4.60 -0.65
C LEU A 181 1.05 -3.71 -1.43
N ALA A 182 0.87 -3.58 -2.74
CA ALA A 182 1.74 -2.76 -3.58
C ALA A 182 1.73 -1.29 -3.12
N ALA A 183 0.54 -0.74 -2.85
CA ALA A 183 0.41 0.60 -2.30
C ALA A 183 1.06 0.71 -0.90
N SER A 184 0.96 -0.33 -0.05
CA SER A 184 1.59 -0.36 1.28
C SER A 184 3.11 -0.31 1.20
N ILE A 185 3.71 -1.04 0.24
CA ILE A 185 5.14 -1.00 -0.01
C ILE A 185 5.57 0.40 -0.47
N ASN A 186 4.87 0.97 -1.47
CA ASN A 186 5.21 2.29 -2.02
C ASN A 186 5.09 3.41 -0.97
N VAL A 187 4.04 3.40 -0.14
CA VAL A 187 3.88 4.41 0.93
C VAL A 187 4.89 4.21 2.06
N ALA A 188 5.27 2.97 2.37
CA ALA A 188 6.27 2.69 3.39
C ALA A 188 7.66 3.16 2.96
N VAL A 189 8.03 2.97 1.69
CA VAL A 189 9.31 3.45 1.14
C VAL A 189 9.36 4.98 1.15
N ALA A 190 8.29 5.66 0.76
CA ALA A 190 8.21 7.11 0.85
C ALA A 190 8.38 7.61 2.30
N ALA A 191 7.78 6.92 3.28
CA ALA A 191 7.94 7.24 4.69
C ALA A 191 9.36 6.91 5.22
N LEU A 192 10.04 5.88 4.70
CA LEU A 192 11.42 5.53 5.06
C LEU A 192 12.40 6.61 4.62
N VAL A 193 12.20 7.12 3.40
CA VAL A 193 12.99 8.23 2.86
C VAL A 193 12.76 9.50 3.68
N ASP A 194 11.51 9.79 4.07
CA ASP A 194 11.17 10.91 4.95
C ASP A 194 11.83 10.77 6.34
N ALA A 195 11.88 9.55 6.89
CA ALA A 195 12.55 9.21 8.13
C ALA A 195 14.09 9.21 8.04
N LYS A 196 14.66 9.38 6.84
CA LYS A 196 16.11 9.37 6.58
C LYS A 196 16.79 8.06 7.04
N ILE A 197 16.13 6.93 6.80
CA ILE A 197 16.67 5.60 7.08
C ILE A 197 17.54 5.15 5.89
N ASP A 198 18.75 4.66 6.18
CA ASP A 198 19.66 4.12 5.18
C ASP A 198 19.04 2.90 4.46
N CYS A 199 18.75 3.06 3.17
CA CYS A 199 18.22 2.04 2.27
C CYS A 199 19.20 1.76 1.12
N LEU A 200 19.24 0.53 0.63
CA LEU A 200 20.06 0.11 -0.51
C LEU A 200 19.60 0.77 -1.82
N ASP A 201 18.29 0.83 -2.04
CA ASP A 201 17.64 1.45 -3.18
C ASP A 201 16.19 1.85 -2.78
N MET A 202 15.51 2.62 -3.62
CA MET A 202 14.09 2.88 -3.47
C MET A 202 13.28 1.75 -4.11
N LEU A 203 12.72 0.89 -3.25
CA LEU A 203 11.79 -0.16 -3.65
C LEU A 203 10.51 0.45 -4.24
N SER A 204 10.06 -0.12 -5.35
CA SER A 204 8.75 0.18 -5.91
C SER A 204 7.97 -1.09 -6.16
N ALA A 205 6.67 -1.06 -5.86
CA ALA A 205 5.77 -2.16 -6.09
C ALA A 205 4.76 -1.85 -7.20
N GLY A 206 4.47 -2.89 -7.99
CA GLY A 206 3.51 -2.86 -9.08
C GLY A 206 2.66 -4.13 -9.09
N VAL A 207 1.44 -4.00 -9.61
CA VAL A 207 0.52 -5.11 -9.81
C VAL A 207 0.21 -5.24 -11.30
N ALA A 208 0.18 -6.47 -11.78
CA ALA A 208 -0.35 -6.79 -13.09
C ALA A 208 -1.33 -7.94 -12.99
N ALA A 209 -2.30 -7.98 -13.91
CA ALA A 209 -3.19 -9.11 -14.07
C ALA A 209 -3.40 -9.43 -15.54
N GLN A 210 -3.91 -10.62 -15.81
CA GLN A 210 -4.20 -11.09 -17.14
C GLN A 210 -5.70 -11.33 -17.30
N GLU A 211 -6.28 -10.58 -18.24
CA GLU A 211 -7.66 -10.78 -18.70
C GLU A 211 -7.58 -11.40 -20.10
N LEU A 212 -8.07 -12.64 -20.23
CA LEU A 212 -7.98 -13.45 -21.44
C LEU A 212 -6.54 -13.55 -21.97
N SER A 213 -6.21 -12.83 -23.05
CA SER A 213 -4.88 -12.77 -23.67
C SER A 213 -4.20 -11.40 -23.54
N THR A 214 -4.76 -10.50 -22.72
CA THR A 214 -4.26 -9.13 -22.54
C THR A 214 -3.71 -8.92 -21.13
N GLU A 215 -2.49 -8.41 -21.07
CA GLU A 215 -1.87 -7.95 -19.83
C GLU A 215 -2.44 -6.59 -19.42
N LEU A 216 -2.81 -6.47 -18.16
CA LEU A 216 -3.34 -5.27 -17.55
C LEU A 216 -2.38 -4.80 -16.46
N LEU A 217 -1.94 -3.54 -16.56
CA LEU A 217 -1.18 -2.90 -15.50
C LEU A 217 -2.15 -2.27 -14.50
N ASP A 218 -1.88 -2.50 -13.21
CA ASP A 218 -2.66 -1.96 -12.09
C ASP A 218 -4.18 -2.24 -12.23
N PRO A 219 -4.61 -3.51 -12.15
CA PRO A 219 -6.01 -3.91 -12.32
C PRO A 219 -6.88 -3.36 -11.18
N CYS A 220 -8.08 -2.86 -11.47
CA CYS A 220 -9.09 -2.60 -10.46
C CYS A 220 -10.10 -3.74 -10.50
N PRO A 221 -10.35 -4.49 -9.41
CA PRO A 221 -11.28 -5.62 -9.45
C PRO A 221 -12.71 -5.22 -9.85
N SER A 222 -13.11 -3.97 -9.59
CA SER A 222 -14.42 -3.48 -10.00
C SER A 222 -14.53 -3.21 -11.51
N GLU A 223 -13.39 -3.05 -12.22
CA GLU A 223 -13.34 -2.71 -13.64
C GLU A 223 -13.42 -3.94 -14.59
N HIS A 224 -13.23 -5.14 -14.05
CA HIS A 224 -13.02 -6.37 -14.82
C HIS A 224 -14.00 -7.46 -14.38
N GLU A 225 -14.43 -8.31 -15.32
CA GLU A 225 -15.39 -9.38 -15.05
C GLU A 225 -14.70 -10.67 -14.59
N GLU A 226 -13.67 -11.11 -15.32
CA GLU A 226 -12.95 -12.35 -15.04
C GLU A 226 -11.44 -12.17 -15.27
N LEU A 227 -10.68 -12.20 -14.18
CA LEU A 227 -9.21 -12.15 -14.21
C LEU A 227 -8.66 -13.57 -13.99
N SER A 228 -7.76 -13.99 -14.87
CA SER A 228 -7.23 -15.37 -14.93
C SER A 228 -5.98 -15.58 -14.07
N SER A 229 -5.16 -14.53 -13.95
CA SER A 229 -3.94 -14.50 -13.15
C SER A 229 -3.67 -13.07 -12.71
N ALA A 230 -3.02 -12.92 -11.54
CA ALA A 230 -2.59 -11.64 -11.00
C ALA A 230 -1.27 -11.82 -10.26
N CYS A 231 -0.38 -10.83 -10.37
CA CYS A 231 0.88 -10.82 -9.64
C CYS A 231 1.25 -9.45 -9.12
N VAL A 232 1.73 -9.42 -7.87
CA VAL A 232 2.38 -8.29 -7.21
C VAL A 232 3.86 -8.53 -7.20
N VAL A 233 4.61 -7.48 -7.52
CA VAL A 233 6.06 -7.51 -7.49
C VAL A 233 6.56 -6.29 -6.73
N GLY A 234 7.48 -6.51 -5.79
CA GLY A 234 8.38 -5.50 -5.22
C GLY A 234 9.72 -5.57 -5.93
N TYR A 235 10.10 -4.49 -6.60
CA TYR A 235 11.24 -4.41 -7.50
C TYR A 235 12.16 -3.23 -7.18
N LEU A 236 13.47 -3.45 -7.29
CA LEU A 236 14.52 -2.45 -7.10
C LEU A 236 15.03 -1.95 -8.47
N PRO A 237 14.57 -0.78 -8.96
CA PRO A 237 14.82 -0.39 -10.35
C PRO A 237 16.28 -0.07 -10.67
N ASN A 238 17.09 0.34 -9.70
CA ASN A 238 18.50 0.63 -9.96
C ASN A 238 19.38 -0.62 -9.97
N ARG A 239 18.90 -1.72 -9.38
CA ARG A 239 19.64 -2.99 -9.27
C ARG A 239 19.10 -4.09 -10.16
N ASP A 240 17.91 -3.91 -10.72
CA ASP A 240 17.17 -4.92 -11.48
C ASP A 240 16.91 -6.21 -10.67
N GLU A 241 16.62 -6.04 -9.37
CA GLU A 241 16.42 -7.15 -8.42
C GLU A 241 14.96 -7.19 -7.93
N LEU A 242 14.42 -8.40 -7.79
CA LEU A 242 13.10 -8.66 -7.21
C LEU A 242 13.26 -8.98 -5.72
N VAL A 243 12.54 -8.25 -4.86
CA VAL A 243 12.57 -8.46 -3.41
C VAL A 243 11.40 -9.31 -2.96
N GLU A 244 10.24 -9.09 -3.54
CA GLU A 244 9.01 -9.76 -3.18
C GLU A 244 8.18 -10.06 -4.43
N VAL A 245 7.63 -11.27 -4.51
CA VAL A 245 6.72 -11.69 -5.58
C VAL A 245 5.57 -12.45 -4.95
N TRP A 246 4.36 -12.02 -5.25
CA TRP A 246 3.14 -12.72 -4.86
C TRP A 246 2.23 -12.85 -6.07
N CYS A 247 2.15 -14.07 -6.63
CA CYS A 247 1.28 -14.35 -7.76
C CYS A 247 0.15 -15.31 -7.36
N LYS A 248 -1.01 -15.13 -7.98
CA LYS A 248 -2.16 -16.02 -7.92
C LYS A 248 -2.65 -16.30 -9.34
N SER A 249 -3.04 -17.54 -9.60
CA SER A 249 -3.54 -17.97 -10.89
C SER A 249 -4.59 -19.05 -10.70
N THR A 250 -5.61 -19.05 -11.55
CA THR A 250 -6.59 -20.14 -11.62
C THR A 250 -5.94 -21.38 -12.22
N ILE A 251 -6.13 -22.54 -11.59
CA ILE A 251 -5.58 -23.83 -12.04
C ILE A 251 -6.07 -24.15 -13.46
N GLY A 252 -5.14 -24.32 -14.41
CA GLY A 252 -5.41 -24.75 -15.79
C GLY A 252 -4.95 -23.80 -16.89
N THR A 253 -4.54 -22.56 -16.58
CA THR A 253 -4.10 -21.56 -17.58
C THR A 253 -2.59 -21.31 -17.61
N VAL A 254 -1.81 -22.01 -16.78
CA VAL A 254 -0.36 -21.77 -16.67
C VAL A 254 0.37 -22.50 -17.78
N SER A 255 0.68 -21.78 -18.86
CA SER A 255 1.85 -22.11 -19.67
C SER A 255 3.06 -21.42 -19.04
N ASP A 256 4.24 -22.06 -19.01
CA ASP A 256 5.42 -21.50 -18.33
C ASP A 256 5.73 -20.05 -18.77
N GLY A 257 5.56 -19.73 -20.06
CA GLY A 257 5.77 -18.37 -20.59
C GLY A 257 4.79 -17.31 -20.06
N THR A 258 3.52 -17.67 -19.82
CA THR A 258 2.52 -16.70 -19.32
C THR A 258 2.82 -16.19 -17.91
N SER A 259 3.58 -16.95 -17.11
CA SER A 259 3.96 -16.51 -15.75
C SER A 259 5.06 -15.45 -15.77
N GLU A 260 6.04 -15.59 -16.66
CA GLU A 260 7.13 -14.63 -16.81
C GLU A 260 6.63 -13.32 -17.41
N ASP A 261 5.75 -13.39 -18.41
CA ASP A 261 5.11 -12.23 -19.03
C ASP A 261 4.31 -11.41 -18.00
N LEU A 262 3.59 -12.08 -17.10
CA LEU A 262 2.85 -11.44 -16.01
C LEU A 262 3.79 -10.74 -15.00
N ILE A 263 4.91 -11.38 -14.63
CA ILE A 263 5.92 -10.77 -13.75
C ILE A 263 6.55 -9.56 -14.46
N ASN A 264 6.89 -9.68 -15.74
CA ASN A 264 7.43 -8.59 -16.54
C ASN A 264 6.43 -7.42 -16.65
N ALA A 265 5.14 -7.70 -16.77
CA ALA A 265 4.09 -6.70 -16.72
C ALA A 265 4.07 -5.99 -15.35
N ALA A 266 4.12 -6.73 -14.25
CA ALA A 266 4.17 -6.15 -12.91
C ALA A 266 5.44 -5.30 -12.69
N ILE A 267 6.59 -5.70 -13.25
CA ILE A 267 7.82 -4.89 -13.25
C ILE A 267 7.63 -3.58 -14.04
N LYS A 268 6.96 -3.62 -15.20
CA LYS A 268 6.61 -2.39 -15.95
C LYS A 268 5.75 -1.45 -15.11
N ALA A 269 4.78 -1.99 -14.37
CA ALA A 269 3.96 -1.20 -13.44
C ALA A 269 4.81 -0.59 -12.30
N ALA A 270 5.68 -1.37 -11.67
CA ALA A 270 6.57 -0.91 -10.61
C ALA A 270 7.51 0.21 -11.11
N ARG A 271 8.08 0.08 -12.31
CA ARG A 271 8.90 1.14 -12.93
C ARG A 271 8.11 2.42 -13.20
N GLY A 272 6.82 2.32 -13.50
CA GLY A 272 5.93 3.48 -13.64
C GLY A 272 5.73 4.21 -12.31
N THR A 273 5.43 3.47 -11.25
CA THR A 273 5.27 4.01 -9.89
C THR A 273 6.55 4.64 -9.35
N TYR A 274 7.70 4.00 -9.61
CA TYR A 274 9.02 4.49 -9.20
C TYR A 274 9.30 5.93 -9.67
N LYS A 275 8.93 6.27 -10.92
CA LYS A 275 9.12 7.63 -11.44
C LYS A 275 8.38 8.66 -10.58
N VAL A 276 7.12 8.38 -10.24
CA VAL A 276 6.32 9.25 -9.38
C VAL A 276 6.93 9.37 -7.99
N LEU A 277 7.37 8.25 -7.39
CA LEU A 277 8.07 8.28 -6.09
C LEU A 277 9.30 9.20 -6.12
N THR A 278 10.13 9.09 -7.16
CA THR A 278 11.36 9.89 -7.28
C THR A 278 11.06 11.38 -7.44
N GLU A 279 10.02 11.74 -8.18
CA GLU A 279 9.63 13.15 -8.39
C GLU A 279 9.09 13.76 -7.09
N VAL A 280 8.20 13.06 -6.39
CA VAL A 280 7.61 13.52 -5.12
C VAL A 280 8.69 13.71 -4.04
N ILE A 281 9.66 12.78 -3.97
CA ILE A 281 10.76 12.88 -3.00
C ILE A 281 11.67 14.07 -3.32
N LYS A 282 11.98 14.31 -4.60
CA LYS A 282 12.76 15.49 -5.02
C LYS A 282 12.03 16.77 -4.66
N GLU A 283 10.72 16.85 -4.94
CA GLU A 283 9.91 18.01 -4.59
C GLU A 283 9.88 18.24 -3.07
N SER A 284 9.69 17.19 -2.27
CA SER A 284 9.70 17.27 -0.80
C SER A 284 11.06 17.78 -0.27
N LEU A 285 12.17 17.32 -0.86
CA LEU A 285 13.51 17.78 -0.51
C LEU A 285 13.70 19.28 -0.83
N GLU A 286 13.25 19.73 -2.00
CA GLU A 286 13.28 21.14 -2.37
C GLU A 286 12.46 22.00 -1.42
N GLN A 287 11.24 21.57 -1.07
CA GLN A 287 10.38 22.27 -0.11
C GLN A 287 11.06 22.39 1.27
N LYS A 288 11.67 21.31 1.77
CA LYS A 288 12.43 21.34 3.04
C LYS A 288 13.63 22.27 2.99
N SER A 289 14.41 22.24 1.90
CA SER A 289 15.57 23.14 1.73
C SER A 289 15.18 24.63 1.70
N LYS A 290 14.04 24.96 1.08
CA LYS A 290 13.48 26.32 1.05
C LYS A 290 13.04 26.77 2.44
N LEU A 291 12.40 25.88 3.21
CA LEU A 291 12.00 26.15 4.60
C LEU A 291 13.21 26.38 5.51
N GLU A 292 14.25 25.55 5.41
CA GLU A 292 15.50 25.74 6.18
C GLU A 292 16.17 27.07 5.85
N THR A 293 16.21 27.44 4.57
CA THR A 293 16.76 28.72 4.12
C THR A 293 15.93 29.91 4.64
N ALA A 294 14.60 29.79 4.69
CA ALA A 294 13.71 30.83 5.23
C ALA A 294 13.94 31.03 6.73
N ILE A 295 14.00 29.95 7.51
CA ILE A 295 14.27 29.99 8.96
C ILE A 295 15.63 30.64 9.24
N SER A 296 16.67 30.31 8.46
CA SER A 296 18.00 30.89 8.63
C SER A 296 18.07 32.40 8.37
N LYS A 297 17.12 32.98 7.62
CA LYS A 297 17.04 34.42 7.34
C LYS A 297 16.26 35.19 8.40
N GLU A 298 15.37 34.54 9.13
CA GLU A 298 14.52 35.17 10.16
C GLU A 298 15.19 35.27 11.53
N VAL A 299 16.29 34.54 11.78
CA VAL A 299 17.11 34.68 12.99
C VAL A 299 18.29 35.63 12.68
N PRO A 300 18.16 36.95 12.90
CA PRO A 300 19.32 37.84 12.85
C PRO A 300 20.30 37.41 13.95
N ALA A 301 21.59 37.38 13.62
CA ALA A 301 22.65 37.10 14.56
C ALA A 301 22.63 38.15 15.68
N ASP A 302 22.08 37.77 16.84
CA ASP A 302 22.09 38.57 18.06
C ASP A 302 23.50 38.49 18.68
N ASP A 303 24.48 39.04 17.98
CA ASP A 303 25.87 39.18 18.40
C ASP A 303 26.11 40.62 18.91
N SER A 304 25.35 41.02 19.93
CA SER A 304 25.62 42.26 20.66
C SER A 304 25.04 42.27 22.06
N MET A 305 25.55 41.43 22.96
CA MET A 305 25.50 41.69 24.41
C MET A 305 26.64 40.97 25.15
N LYS A 306 27.86 41.44 24.89
CA LYS A 306 28.97 41.36 25.84
C LYS A 306 29.49 42.77 26.11
N THR A 307 28.96 43.39 27.16
CA THR A 307 29.64 44.36 28.02
C THR A 307 28.95 44.34 29.37
#